data_AF-A0A7R9HCN5-F1
#
_entry.id   AF-A0A7R9HCN5-F1
#
_cell.length_a   1.000
_cell.length_b   1.000
_cell.length_c   1.000
_cell.angle_alpha   90.00
_cell.angle_beta   90.00
_cell.angle_gamma   90.00
#
_symmetry.space_group_name_H-M   'P 1'
#
loop_
_entity.id
_entity.type
_entity.pdbx_description
1 polymer ?
#
loop_
_entity_poly.entity_id
_entity_poly.type
_entity_poly.pdbx_seq_one_letter_code
_entity_poly.pdbx_strand_id
1 'polypeptide(L)'
;VGIEFMDLYSHLVPVYDVEPLEKITDAYLDQYLWYEADKRRLFPPWVKPSDTEPPPLLVYKWCQGINNLQDVWDVTEGECNVLLESKFEKMYEKIDLTLLNRLLRLIVDHNIADYMTAKNNVVINYKDMNHTNSYGIIRGLQFASFIVQYYGLVLDLLVLGLQRASEMAGPPQMPNDFLTFQDVATESAHPIRLYCRYVDRVHIFFRFSAEEARDLIQRYLTEHPDPNNENIVGYNNKKCWPRDARMRLMKHDVNL
;
A
#
# COMPACT_ATOMS: atom_id res chain seq x y z
N VAL A 1 -13.75 -6.75 -24.46
CA VAL A 1 -12.39 -7.15 -24.01
C VAL A 1 -12.40 -8.64 -23.78
N GLY A 2 -11.52 -9.40 -24.43
CA GLY A 2 -11.37 -10.83 -24.17
C GLY A 2 -10.69 -11.06 -22.84
N ILE A 3 -10.99 -12.15 -22.14
CA ILE A 3 -10.24 -12.57 -20.96
C ILE A 3 -9.74 -14.00 -21.14
N GLU A 4 -8.49 -14.23 -20.81
CA GLU A 4 -7.86 -15.54 -20.69
C GLU A 4 -7.19 -15.66 -19.33
N PHE A 5 -6.78 -16.86 -18.95
CA PHE A 5 -6.04 -17.09 -17.72
C PHE A 5 -4.68 -17.69 -18.02
N MET A 6 -3.64 -17.03 -17.51
CA MET A 6 -2.31 -17.60 -17.45
C MET A 6 -2.21 -18.47 -16.20
N ASP A 7 -1.93 -19.75 -16.42
CA ASP A 7 -1.75 -20.71 -15.33
C ASP A 7 -0.29 -20.71 -14.85
N LEU A 8 -0.10 -20.33 -13.59
CA LEU A 8 1.20 -20.36 -12.92
C LEU A 8 1.33 -21.58 -11.98
N TYR A 9 0.50 -22.62 -12.20
CA TYR A 9 0.39 -23.89 -11.48
C TYR A 9 0.01 -23.79 -9.99
N SER A 10 0.02 -22.58 -9.43
CA SER A 10 -0.32 -22.27 -8.03
C SER A 10 -1.51 -21.33 -7.91
N HIS A 11 -1.66 -20.44 -8.89
CA HIS A 11 -2.73 -19.48 -9.01
C HIS A 11 -2.91 -19.10 -10.48
N LEU A 12 -4.06 -18.53 -10.79
CA LEU A 12 -4.40 -18.04 -12.13
C LEU A 12 -4.27 -16.53 -12.16
N VAL A 13 -3.70 -16.01 -13.25
CA VAL A 13 -3.62 -14.57 -13.51
C VAL A 13 -4.51 -14.24 -14.70
N PRO A 14 -5.47 -13.31 -14.55
CA PRO A 14 -6.30 -12.87 -15.68
C PRO A 14 -5.44 -12.06 -16.66
N VAL A 15 -5.53 -12.43 -17.94
CA VAL A 15 -4.92 -11.72 -19.06
C VAL A 15 -6.05 -11.15 -19.91
N TYR A 16 -6.05 -9.84 -20.11
CA TYR A 16 -7.10 -9.17 -20.86
C TYR A 16 -6.60 -8.83 -22.27
N ASP A 17 -7.41 -9.16 -23.27
CA ASP A 17 -7.15 -8.77 -24.65
C ASP A 17 -8.02 -7.58 -25.06
N VAL A 18 -7.34 -6.46 -25.29
CA VAL A 18 -7.91 -5.16 -25.67
C VAL A 18 -7.60 -4.91 -27.14
N GLU A 19 -8.55 -4.30 -27.85
CA GLU A 19 -8.43 -4.01 -29.28
C GLU A 19 -7.17 -3.18 -29.58
N PRO A 20 -6.41 -3.50 -30.66
CA PRO A 20 -5.15 -2.82 -30.95
C PRO A 20 -5.24 -1.29 -31.10
N LEU A 21 -6.31 -0.77 -31.73
CA LEU A 21 -6.50 0.68 -31.89
C LEU A 21 -6.69 1.39 -30.54
N GLU A 22 -7.47 0.78 -29.65
CA GLU A 22 -7.68 1.28 -28.29
C GLU A 22 -6.39 1.21 -27.48
N LYS A 23 -5.63 0.11 -27.63
CA LYS A 23 -4.36 -0.11 -26.94
C LYS A 23 -3.32 0.96 -27.24
N ILE A 24 -3.26 1.48 -28.48
CA ILE A 24 -2.36 2.59 -28.85
C ILE A 24 -2.74 3.86 -28.07
N THR A 25 -4.04 4.13 -27.97
CA THR A 25 -4.55 5.31 -27.27
C THR A 25 -4.30 5.19 -25.77
N ASP A 26 -4.60 4.02 -25.19
CA ASP A 26 -4.39 3.73 -23.77
C ASP A 26 -2.91 3.83 -23.40
N ALA A 27 -2.01 3.32 -24.26
CA ALA A 27 -0.56 3.40 -24.04
C ALA A 27 -0.04 4.83 -24.09
N TYR A 28 -0.50 5.64 -25.06
CA TYR A 28 -0.14 7.06 -25.11
C TYR A 28 -0.63 7.81 -23.86
N LEU A 29 -1.87 7.52 -23.43
CA LEU A 29 -2.44 8.13 -22.24
C LEU A 29 -1.66 7.75 -20.97
N ASP A 30 -1.31 6.48 -20.80
CA ASP A 30 -0.50 6.00 -19.67
C ASP A 30 0.82 6.75 -19.57
N GLN A 31 1.56 6.86 -20.68
CA GLN A 31 2.84 7.57 -20.71
C GLN A 31 2.67 9.07 -20.40
N TYR A 32 1.64 9.71 -20.94
CA TYR A 32 1.33 11.11 -20.64
C TYR A 32 1.01 11.32 -19.16
N LEU A 33 0.19 10.45 -18.57
CA LEU A 33 -0.22 10.53 -17.17
C LEU A 33 0.96 10.39 -16.22
N TRP A 34 1.81 9.38 -16.42
CA TRP A 34 2.98 9.15 -15.57
C TRP A 34 3.99 10.30 -15.67
N TYR A 35 4.24 10.81 -16.87
CA TYR A 35 5.16 11.94 -17.07
C TYR A 35 4.66 13.22 -16.35
N GLU A 36 3.40 13.59 -16.52
CA GLU A 36 2.85 14.79 -15.86
C GLU A 36 2.67 14.59 -14.34
N ALA A 37 2.41 13.36 -13.89
CA ALA A 37 2.29 13.05 -12.47
C ALA A 37 3.63 13.15 -11.74
N ASP A 38 4.72 12.65 -12.32
CA ASP A 38 6.05 12.77 -11.73
C ASP A 38 6.52 14.23 -11.74
N LYS A 39 6.33 14.94 -12.86
CA LYS A 39 6.64 16.37 -12.99
C LYS A 39 5.95 17.24 -11.94
N ARG A 40 4.73 16.88 -11.55
CA ARG A 40 3.92 17.59 -10.53
C ARG A 40 4.05 16.98 -9.14
N ARG A 41 4.86 15.93 -8.97
CA ARG A 41 5.07 15.20 -7.71
C ARG A 41 3.76 14.71 -7.08
N LEU A 42 2.88 14.13 -7.90
CA LEU A 42 1.60 13.60 -7.44
C LEU A 42 1.77 12.46 -6.44
N PHE A 43 2.73 11.57 -6.70
CA PHE A 43 2.98 10.41 -5.87
C PHE A 43 4.09 10.70 -4.84
N PRO A 44 3.81 10.57 -3.54
CA PRO A 44 4.82 10.72 -2.50
C PRO A 44 5.80 9.54 -2.49
N PRO A 45 6.99 9.71 -1.89
CA PRO A 45 8.11 8.77 -2.02
C PRO A 45 7.86 7.39 -1.38
N TRP A 46 6.84 7.22 -0.55
CA TRP A 46 6.47 5.92 0.04
C TRP A 46 5.68 5.01 -0.91
N VAL A 47 5.19 5.54 -2.04
CA VAL A 47 4.49 4.76 -3.06
C VAL A 47 5.53 4.05 -3.93
N LYS A 48 5.51 2.72 -3.89
CA LYS A 48 6.42 1.82 -4.61
C LYS A 48 5.63 0.86 -5.52
N PRO A 49 6.23 0.32 -6.59
CA PRO A 49 7.57 0.57 -7.10
C PRO A 49 7.74 2.00 -7.65
N SER A 50 8.96 2.52 -7.58
CA SER A 50 9.37 3.79 -8.19
C SER A 50 10.55 3.55 -9.14
N ASP A 51 10.67 4.35 -10.19
CA ASP A 51 11.68 4.17 -11.25
C ASP A 51 13.12 4.34 -10.78
N THR A 52 13.31 4.96 -9.61
CA THR A 52 14.63 5.28 -9.05
C THR A 52 15.37 4.07 -8.48
N GLU A 53 14.69 2.98 -8.15
CA GLU A 53 15.31 1.88 -7.43
C GLU A 53 14.72 0.49 -7.74
N PRO A 54 15.58 -0.53 -7.95
CA PRO A 54 15.11 -1.89 -8.08
C PRO A 54 14.66 -2.46 -6.72
N PRO A 55 13.79 -3.50 -6.70
CA PRO A 55 13.25 -4.05 -5.45
C PRO A 55 14.31 -4.48 -4.41
N PRO A 56 15.47 -5.07 -4.77
CA PRO A 56 16.51 -5.36 -3.78
C PRO A 56 17.10 -4.12 -3.12
N LEU A 57 17.25 -3.01 -3.85
CA LEU A 57 17.72 -1.75 -3.29
C LEU A 57 16.68 -1.13 -2.36
N LEU A 58 15.38 -1.26 -2.68
CA LEU A 58 14.29 -0.85 -1.80
C LEU A 58 14.36 -1.59 -0.46
N VAL A 59 14.57 -2.91 -0.47
CA VAL A 59 14.74 -3.71 0.76
C VAL A 59 15.97 -3.24 1.55
N TYR A 60 17.09 -2.98 0.87
CA TYR A 60 18.29 -2.46 1.51
C TYR A 60 18.04 -1.11 2.18
N LYS A 61 17.39 -0.16 1.49
CA LYS A 61 17.00 1.14 2.06
C LYS A 61 16.03 0.99 3.22
N TRP A 62 15.11 0.04 3.17
CA TRP A 62 14.20 -0.24 4.29
C TRP A 62 14.96 -0.69 5.53
N CYS A 63 15.89 -1.65 5.39
CA CYS A 63 16.75 -2.08 6.49
C CYS A 63 17.62 -0.94 7.04
N GLN A 64 18.22 -0.14 6.16
CA GLN A 64 19.03 1.02 6.56
C GLN A 64 18.17 2.09 7.25
N GLY A 65 16.97 2.35 6.74
CA GLY A 65 16.01 3.29 7.31
C GLY A 65 15.61 2.89 8.73
N ILE A 66 15.27 1.62 8.96
CA ILE A 66 15.00 1.12 10.32
C ILE A 66 16.21 1.36 11.23
N ASN A 67 17.42 1.01 10.77
CA ASN A 67 18.62 1.12 11.59
C ASN A 67 19.02 2.57 11.93
N ASN A 68 18.63 3.54 11.09
CA ASN A 68 18.98 4.95 11.26
C ASN A 68 17.97 5.74 12.10
N LEU A 69 16.85 5.13 12.50
CA LEU A 69 15.88 5.74 13.40
C LEU A 69 16.51 6.01 14.79
N GLN A 70 16.08 7.09 15.43
CA GLN A 70 16.63 7.49 16.74
C GLN A 70 16.29 6.46 17.82
N ASP A 71 17.32 5.98 18.53
CA ASP A 71 17.25 5.02 19.66
C ASP A 71 16.39 3.77 19.40
N VAL A 72 16.31 3.34 18.13
CA VAL A 72 15.37 2.29 17.69
C VAL A 72 15.62 0.93 18.33
N TRP A 73 16.85 0.62 18.72
CA TRP A 73 17.21 -0.65 19.34
C TRP A 73 17.29 -0.58 20.86
N ASP A 74 17.09 0.60 21.45
CA ASP A 74 16.99 0.71 22.91
C ASP A 74 15.68 0.09 23.38
N VAL A 75 15.74 -0.58 24.52
CA VAL A 75 14.62 -1.29 25.17
C VAL A 75 14.64 -1.07 26.68
N THR A 76 15.48 -0.15 27.16
CA THR A 76 15.70 0.07 28.60
C THR A 76 14.46 0.62 29.31
N GLU A 77 13.61 1.38 28.60
CA GLU A 77 12.37 1.96 29.13
C GLU A 77 11.12 1.14 28.76
N GLY A 78 11.30 -0.06 28.19
CA GLY A 78 10.21 -0.96 27.82
C GLY A 78 9.55 -0.61 26.48
N GLU A 79 10.28 0.03 25.57
CA GLU A 79 9.79 0.35 24.24
C GLU A 79 9.70 -0.88 23.34
N CYS A 80 8.77 -0.83 22.39
CA CYS A 80 8.49 -1.94 21.47
C CYS A 80 8.54 -1.48 20.02
N ASN A 81 9.15 -2.32 19.17
CA ASN A 81 9.15 -2.16 17.72
C ASN A 81 8.17 -3.15 17.10
N VAL A 82 7.26 -2.67 16.26
CA VAL A 82 6.29 -3.52 15.56
C VAL A 82 6.43 -3.30 14.06
N LEU A 83 6.61 -4.39 13.31
CA LEU A 83 6.57 -4.38 11.85
C LEU A 83 5.30 -5.06 11.37
N LEU A 84 4.40 -4.29 10.78
CA LEU A 84 3.19 -4.79 10.14
C LEU A 84 3.42 -4.95 8.63
N GLU A 85 3.36 -6.19 8.15
CA GLU A 85 3.32 -6.51 6.73
C GLU A 85 1.92 -7.01 6.39
N SER A 86 1.21 -6.30 5.50
CA SER A 86 -0.16 -6.65 5.11
C SER A 86 -0.42 -6.38 3.63
N LYS A 87 -1.63 -6.69 3.17
CA LYS A 87 -2.09 -6.48 1.81
C LYS A 87 -3.51 -5.93 1.81
N PHE A 88 -3.78 -4.97 0.92
CA PHE A 88 -5.15 -4.54 0.65
C PHE A 88 -5.89 -5.62 -0.13
N GLU A 89 -6.68 -6.40 0.58
CA GLU A 89 -7.48 -7.47 0.01
C GLU A 89 -8.51 -6.94 -0.99
N LYS A 90 -8.53 -7.55 -2.18
CA LYS A 90 -9.48 -7.22 -3.26
C LYS A 90 -9.48 -5.75 -3.69
N MET A 91 -8.35 -5.04 -3.56
CA MET A 91 -8.26 -3.63 -3.97
C MET A 91 -8.74 -3.40 -5.41
N TYR A 92 -8.28 -4.20 -6.37
CA TYR A 92 -8.69 -4.08 -7.78
C TYR A 92 -10.18 -4.37 -8.02
N GLU A 93 -10.75 -5.30 -7.26
CA GLU A 93 -12.13 -5.77 -7.43
C GLU A 93 -13.14 -4.83 -6.76
N LYS A 94 -12.70 -4.06 -5.75
CA LYS A 94 -13.57 -3.24 -4.91
C LYS A 94 -13.57 -1.74 -5.23
N ILE A 95 -13.00 -1.35 -6.37
CA ILE A 95 -13.05 0.05 -6.82
C ILE A 95 -14.41 0.34 -7.46
N ASP A 96 -15.17 1.23 -6.83
CA ASP A 96 -16.40 1.79 -7.41
C ASP A 96 -16.04 2.83 -8.47
N LEU A 97 -16.51 2.61 -9.70
CA LEU A 97 -16.26 3.48 -10.85
C LEU A 97 -16.86 4.88 -10.67
N THR A 98 -17.97 5.02 -9.95
CA THR A 98 -18.60 6.32 -9.71
C THR A 98 -17.76 7.21 -8.79
N LEU A 99 -17.21 6.62 -7.73
CA LEU A 99 -16.26 7.28 -6.83
C LEU A 99 -14.94 7.54 -7.56
N LEU A 100 -14.44 6.56 -8.31
CA LEU A 100 -13.21 6.69 -9.08
C LEU A 100 -13.26 7.89 -10.04
N ASN A 101 -14.38 8.09 -10.75
CA ASN A 101 -14.54 9.22 -11.65
C ASN A 101 -14.40 10.56 -10.93
N ARG A 102 -15.03 10.70 -9.76
CA ARG A 102 -14.94 11.93 -8.95
C ARG A 102 -13.52 12.18 -8.45
N LEU A 103 -12.81 11.14 -8.03
CA LEU A 103 -11.42 11.25 -7.59
C LEU A 103 -10.49 11.62 -8.75
N LEU A 104 -10.63 10.97 -9.91
CA LEU A 104 -9.81 11.28 -11.10
C LEU A 104 -10.00 12.71 -11.58
N ARG A 105 -11.23 13.25 -11.52
CA ARG A 105 -11.51 14.67 -11.85
C ARG A 105 -10.77 15.68 -10.97
N LEU A 106 -10.25 15.27 -9.81
CA LEU A 106 -9.43 16.15 -8.96
C LEU A 106 -8.00 16.32 -9.50
N ILE A 107 -7.49 15.33 -10.25
CA ILE A 107 -6.08 15.27 -10.66
C ILE A 107 -5.87 15.44 -12.16
N VAL A 108 -6.85 15.08 -12.99
CA VAL A 108 -6.79 15.18 -14.45
C VAL A 108 -7.99 15.94 -15.01
N ASP A 109 -7.92 16.33 -16.28
CA ASP A 109 -9.05 16.95 -16.96
C ASP A 109 -10.27 16.00 -16.99
N HIS A 110 -11.47 16.59 -16.95
CA HIS A 110 -12.73 15.87 -16.92
C HIS A 110 -12.89 14.87 -18.07
N ASN A 111 -12.44 15.22 -19.28
CA ASN A 111 -12.53 14.32 -20.44
C ASN A 111 -11.66 13.06 -20.26
N ILE A 112 -10.47 13.22 -19.68
CA ILE A 112 -9.56 12.11 -19.40
C ILE A 112 -10.15 11.23 -18.27
N ALA A 113 -10.67 11.84 -17.21
CA ALA A 113 -11.32 11.11 -16.12
C ALA A 113 -12.53 10.30 -16.59
N ASP A 114 -13.36 10.89 -17.44
CA ASP A 114 -14.52 10.21 -18.04
C ASP A 114 -14.09 9.07 -18.95
N TYR A 115 -13.06 9.27 -19.77
CA TYR A 115 -12.47 8.21 -20.60
C TYR A 115 -11.97 7.04 -19.74
N MET A 116 -11.13 7.31 -18.75
CA MET A 116 -10.55 6.29 -17.88
C MET A 116 -11.62 5.50 -17.11
N THR A 117 -12.69 6.18 -16.67
CA THR A 117 -13.79 5.52 -15.97
C THR A 117 -14.63 4.67 -16.92
N ALA A 118 -15.06 5.22 -18.06
CA ALA A 118 -15.87 4.52 -19.04
C ALA A 118 -15.14 3.30 -19.62
N LYS A 119 -13.81 3.39 -19.78
CA LYS A 119 -12.98 2.30 -20.30
C LYS A 119 -12.93 1.06 -19.40
N ASN A 120 -13.18 1.22 -18.10
CA ASN A 120 -13.33 0.09 -17.18
C ASN A 120 -14.72 -0.58 -17.27
N ASN A 121 -15.73 0.13 -17.77
CA ASN A 121 -17.10 -0.36 -17.92
C ASN A 121 -17.33 -0.98 -19.32
N VAL A 122 -16.66 -2.10 -19.56
CA VAL A 122 -16.73 -2.83 -20.83
C VAL A 122 -17.27 -4.24 -20.64
N VAL A 123 -17.76 -4.83 -21.73
CA VAL A 123 -18.15 -6.25 -21.74
C VAL A 123 -16.90 -7.12 -21.80
N ILE A 124 -16.76 -7.98 -20.80
CA ILE A 124 -15.73 -9.00 -20.70
C ILE A 124 -16.28 -10.28 -21.31
N ASN A 125 -15.55 -10.85 -22.26
CA ASN A 125 -15.97 -12.02 -23.03
C ASN A 125 -14.99 -13.18 -22.83
N TYR A 126 -15.52 -14.37 -22.60
CA TYR A 126 -14.77 -15.63 -22.63
C TYR A 126 -15.62 -16.72 -23.28
N LYS A 127 -15.22 -17.19 -24.47
CA LYS A 127 -16.00 -18.13 -25.29
C LYS A 127 -17.44 -17.62 -25.47
N ASP A 128 -18.42 -18.32 -24.92
CA ASP A 128 -19.84 -17.97 -24.99
C ASP A 128 -20.34 -17.11 -23.81
N MET A 129 -19.47 -16.82 -22.83
CA MET A 129 -19.81 -16.05 -21.64
C MET A 129 -19.51 -14.56 -21.84
N ASN A 130 -20.50 -13.71 -21.60
CA ASN A 130 -20.37 -12.26 -21.68
C ASN A 130 -20.92 -11.62 -20.40
N HIS A 131 -20.19 -10.67 -19.82
CA HIS A 131 -20.61 -9.91 -18.64
C HIS A 131 -20.09 -8.47 -18.71
N THR A 132 -20.94 -7.50 -18.39
CA THR A 132 -20.54 -6.09 -18.33
C THR A 132 -19.88 -5.77 -17.00
N ASN A 133 -18.63 -5.32 -17.02
CA ASN A 133 -17.88 -4.97 -15.80
C ASN A 133 -18.34 -3.63 -15.20
N SER A 134 -19.38 -3.65 -14.38
CA SER A 134 -19.90 -2.44 -13.71
C SER A 134 -19.21 -2.10 -12.39
N TYR A 135 -18.37 -2.99 -11.84
CA TYR A 135 -17.70 -2.82 -10.55
C TYR A 135 -16.30 -3.44 -10.57
N GLY A 136 -15.32 -2.73 -10.00
CA GLY A 136 -13.92 -3.08 -10.09
C GLY A 136 -13.26 -2.61 -11.38
N ILE A 137 -11.93 -2.69 -11.43
CA ILE A 137 -11.14 -2.21 -12.57
C ILE A 137 -10.52 -3.36 -13.38
N ILE A 138 -10.27 -3.08 -14.65
CA ILE A 138 -9.63 -4.04 -15.57
C ILE A 138 -8.13 -3.83 -15.53
N ARG A 139 -7.41 -4.82 -14.99
CA ARG A 139 -5.95 -4.74 -14.78
C ARG A 139 -5.14 -4.71 -16.08
N GLY A 140 -5.71 -5.14 -17.21
CA GLY A 140 -5.02 -5.18 -18.50
C GLY A 140 -5.12 -3.91 -19.35
N LEU A 141 -5.81 -2.87 -18.87
CA LEU A 141 -5.72 -1.54 -19.49
C LEU A 141 -4.32 -0.96 -19.22
N GLN A 142 -3.75 -0.24 -20.19
CA GLN A 142 -2.37 0.26 -20.05
C GLN A 142 -2.22 1.22 -18.87
N PHE A 143 -3.16 2.16 -18.71
CA PHE A 143 -3.21 3.12 -17.61
C PHE A 143 -3.78 2.55 -16.29
N ALA A 144 -4.07 1.25 -16.19
CA ALA A 144 -4.57 0.66 -14.95
C ALA A 144 -3.58 0.80 -13.80
N SER A 145 -2.28 0.79 -14.11
CA SER A 145 -1.19 1.03 -13.17
C SER A 145 -1.37 2.38 -12.44
N PHE A 146 -1.65 3.46 -13.18
CA PHE A 146 -1.86 4.79 -12.66
C PHE A 146 -3.08 4.87 -11.73
N ILE A 147 -4.21 4.30 -12.16
CA ILE A 147 -5.44 4.25 -11.36
C ILE A 147 -5.18 3.54 -10.03
N VAL A 148 -4.51 2.40 -10.07
CA VAL A 148 -4.21 1.58 -8.89
C VAL A 148 -3.33 2.34 -7.92
N GLN A 149 -2.27 2.99 -8.41
CA GLN A 149 -1.35 3.73 -7.55
C GLN A 149 -2.01 4.96 -6.94
N TYR A 150 -2.86 5.65 -7.68
CA TYR A 150 -3.62 6.80 -7.19
C TYR A 150 -4.69 6.38 -6.18
N TYR A 151 -5.44 5.32 -6.45
CA TYR A 151 -6.40 4.80 -5.50
C TYR A 151 -5.72 4.28 -4.23
N GLY A 152 -4.57 3.61 -4.38
CA GLY A 152 -3.70 3.23 -3.27
C GLY A 152 -3.27 4.44 -2.44
N LEU A 153 -2.88 5.56 -3.06
CA LEU A 153 -2.56 6.79 -2.33
C LEU A 153 -3.74 7.30 -1.49
N VAL A 154 -4.97 7.23 -2.00
CA VAL A 154 -6.16 7.58 -1.22
C VAL A 154 -6.29 6.67 0.01
N LEU A 155 -6.04 5.36 -0.12
CA LEU A 155 -6.03 4.44 1.02
C LEU A 155 -4.88 4.72 1.99
N ASP A 156 -3.70 5.08 1.50
CA ASP A 156 -2.54 5.44 2.33
C ASP A 156 -2.88 6.62 3.25
N LEU A 157 -3.59 7.63 2.72
CA LEU A 157 -4.05 8.78 3.50
C LEU A 157 -5.09 8.41 4.56
N LEU A 158 -5.91 7.37 4.33
CA LEU A 158 -6.84 6.85 5.33
C LEU A 158 -6.10 6.08 6.44
N VAL A 159 -5.03 5.37 6.12
CA VAL A 159 -4.23 4.61 7.10
C VAL A 159 -3.34 5.54 7.93
N LEU A 160 -2.64 6.47 7.30
CA LEU A 160 -1.69 7.37 7.97
C LEU A 160 -2.39 8.56 8.65
N GLY A 161 -3.51 9.04 8.08
CA GLY A 161 -4.06 10.34 8.40
C GLY A 161 -3.26 11.49 7.75
N LEU A 162 -3.92 12.63 7.56
CA LEU A 162 -3.33 13.76 6.82
C LEU A 162 -2.10 14.37 7.51
N GLN A 163 -2.08 14.39 8.84
CA GLN A 163 -0.97 14.97 9.60
C GLN A 163 0.30 14.11 9.45
N ARG A 164 0.20 12.79 9.68
CA ARG A 164 1.39 11.94 9.57
C ARG A 164 1.87 11.81 8.12
N ALA A 165 0.94 11.76 7.17
CA ALA A 165 1.28 11.73 5.75
C ALA A 165 2.01 13.00 5.30
N SER A 166 1.63 14.19 5.79
CA SER A 166 2.32 15.44 5.44
C SER A 166 3.71 15.54 6.08
N GLU A 167 3.88 15.06 7.32
CA GLU A 167 5.19 14.98 7.99
C GLU A 167 6.16 14.06 7.22
N MET A 168 5.66 12.89 6.76
CA MET A 168 6.45 11.95 5.95
C MET A 168 6.80 12.50 4.57
N ALA A 169 5.85 13.17 3.90
CA ALA A 169 6.09 13.73 2.56
C ALA A 169 7.00 14.96 2.59
N GLY A 170 7.04 15.67 3.73
CA GLY A 170 7.71 16.96 3.86
C GLY A 170 6.91 18.11 3.22
N PRO A 171 7.40 19.34 3.36
CA PRO A 171 6.75 20.51 2.77
C PRO A 171 6.76 20.44 1.22
N PRO A 172 5.71 20.89 0.52
CA PRO A 172 5.64 20.81 -0.95
C PRO A 172 6.79 21.49 -1.69
N GLN A 173 7.37 22.54 -1.09
CA GLN A 173 8.51 23.28 -1.63
C GLN A 173 9.80 22.45 -1.60
N MET A 174 9.95 21.60 -0.57
CA MET A 174 11.12 20.76 -0.34
C MET A 174 10.66 19.40 0.22
N PRO A 175 10.15 18.51 -0.65
CA PRO A 175 9.68 17.21 -0.22
C PRO A 175 10.83 16.36 0.30
N ASN A 176 10.52 15.47 1.22
CA ASN A 176 11.48 14.52 1.77
C ASN A 176 11.76 13.40 0.77
N ASP A 177 12.92 12.75 0.94
CA ASP A 177 13.21 11.49 0.28
C ASP A 177 12.60 10.31 1.06
N PHE A 178 12.59 9.14 0.43
CA PHE A 178 12.08 7.92 1.05
C PHE A 178 12.77 7.61 2.39
N LEU A 179 11.96 7.42 3.46
CA LEU A 179 12.39 7.13 4.83
C LEU A 179 13.26 8.23 5.47
N THR A 180 13.04 9.49 5.08
CA THR A 180 13.68 10.65 5.70
C THR A 180 12.65 11.62 6.25
N PHE A 181 12.95 12.23 7.38
CA PHE A 181 12.18 13.32 7.98
C PHE A 181 13.01 14.60 7.99
N GLN A 182 12.35 15.74 8.20
CA GLN A 182 13.02 17.03 8.32
C GLN A 182 13.85 17.15 9.60
N ASP A 183 13.36 16.57 10.70
CA ASP A 183 14.02 16.56 12.00
C ASP A 183 13.65 15.32 12.83
N VAL A 184 14.42 15.08 13.88
CA VAL A 184 14.21 13.96 14.81
C VAL A 184 12.91 14.13 15.61
N ALA A 185 12.51 15.38 15.88
CA ALA A 185 11.30 15.68 16.62
C ALA A 185 10.05 15.19 15.86
N THR A 186 9.94 15.51 14.55
CA THR A 186 8.84 15.01 13.71
C THR A 186 8.91 13.50 13.54
N GLU A 187 10.09 12.90 13.42
CA GLU A 187 10.24 11.44 13.40
C GLU A 187 9.62 10.82 14.66
N SER A 188 9.92 11.37 15.84
CA SER A 188 9.47 10.86 17.15
C SER A 188 8.04 11.22 17.57
N ALA A 189 7.41 12.18 16.90
CA ALA A 189 6.11 12.71 17.30
C ALA A 189 4.95 11.71 17.19
N HIS A 190 5.11 10.62 16.42
CA HIS A 190 4.06 9.64 16.18
C HIS A 190 4.62 8.21 16.20
N PRO A 191 3.85 7.19 16.66
CA PRO A 191 4.33 5.81 16.70
C PRO A 191 4.72 5.25 15.33
N ILE A 192 3.97 5.58 14.27
CA ILE A 192 4.32 5.17 12.90
C ILE A 192 5.59 5.90 12.44
N ARG A 193 6.72 5.22 12.35
CA ARG A 193 8.00 5.81 11.91
C ARG A 193 8.24 5.66 10.42
N LEU A 194 7.97 4.47 9.86
CA LEU A 194 8.23 4.19 8.45
C LEU A 194 6.97 3.63 7.80
N TYR A 195 6.74 4.02 6.55
CA TYR A 195 5.64 3.54 5.74
C TYR A 195 6.13 3.30 4.32
N CYS A 196 5.76 2.16 3.74
CA CYS A 196 6.01 1.83 2.35
C CYS A 196 4.84 1.03 1.82
N ARG A 197 4.32 1.40 0.64
CA ARG A 197 3.35 0.60 -0.08
C ARG A 197 3.94 0.10 -1.39
N TYR A 198 4.06 -1.21 -1.55
CA TYR A 198 4.47 -1.84 -2.80
C TYR A 198 3.24 -2.38 -3.53
N VAL A 199 2.72 -1.60 -4.48
CA VAL A 199 1.45 -1.86 -5.19
C VAL A 199 0.29 -2.03 -4.21
N ASP A 200 -0.05 -3.27 -3.84
CA ASP A 200 -1.14 -3.63 -2.94
C ASP A 200 -0.66 -4.07 -1.54
N ARG A 201 0.66 -4.20 -1.34
CA ARG A 201 1.28 -4.60 -0.07
C ARG A 201 1.70 -3.38 0.73
N VAL A 202 1.43 -3.40 2.03
CA VAL A 202 1.74 -2.31 2.94
C VAL A 202 2.70 -2.81 4.00
N HIS A 203 3.75 -2.01 4.24
CA HIS A 203 4.77 -2.23 5.27
C HIS A 203 4.78 -1.01 6.18
N ILE A 204 4.49 -1.22 7.46
CA ILE A 204 4.43 -0.16 8.46
C ILE A 204 5.35 -0.53 9.62
N PHE A 205 6.25 0.37 10.00
CA PHE A 205 7.10 0.23 11.17
C PHE A 205 6.62 1.18 12.27
N PHE A 206 6.34 0.62 13.45
CA PHE A 206 5.94 1.36 14.63
C PHE A 206 7.04 1.30 15.69
N ARG A 207 7.20 2.41 16.41
CA ARG A 207 7.97 2.52 17.64
C ARG A 207 7.03 3.02 18.73
N PHE A 208 6.68 2.16 19.67
CA PHE A 208 5.81 2.49 20.80
C PHE A 208 6.61 2.69 22.08
N SER A 209 6.22 3.68 22.88
CA SER A 209 6.62 3.72 24.28
C SER A 209 5.89 2.65 25.10
N ALA A 210 6.38 2.36 26.30
CA ALA A 210 5.72 1.41 27.20
C ALA A 210 4.27 1.82 27.54
N GLU A 211 4.01 3.13 27.66
CA GLU A 211 2.68 3.66 27.96
C GLU A 211 1.72 3.50 26.77
N GLU A 212 2.18 3.84 25.56
CA GLU A 212 1.39 3.72 24.33
C GLU A 212 1.05 2.27 24.01
N ALA A 213 2.04 1.37 24.11
CA ALA A 213 1.83 -0.06 23.89
C ALA A 213 0.80 -0.61 24.88
N ARG A 214 0.89 -0.25 26.16
CA ARG A 214 -0.05 -0.68 27.19
C ARG A 214 -1.47 -0.17 26.94
N ASP A 215 -1.63 1.10 26.58
CA ASP A 215 -2.94 1.69 26.28
C ASP A 215 -3.58 1.02 25.05
N LEU A 216 -2.80 0.81 23.98
CA LEU A 216 -3.28 0.17 22.75
C LEU A 216 -3.75 -1.27 23.02
N ILE A 217 -2.95 -2.07 23.74
CA ILE A 217 -3.31 -3.44 24.14
C ILE A 217 -4.58 -3.42 25.00
N GLN A 218 -4.67 -2.50 25.97
CA GLN A 218 -5.82 -2.40 26.86
C GLN A 218 -7.11 -2.09 26.08
N ARG A 219 -7.04 -1.18 25.11
CA ARG A 219 -8.18 -0.85 24.23
C ARG A 219 -8.57 -2.05 23.37
N TYR A 220 -7.60 -2.76 22.79
CA TYR A 220 -7.87 -3.97 22.03
C TYR A 220 -8.57 -5.04 22.88
N LEU A 221 -8.05 -5.35 24.06
CA LEU A 221 -8.61 -6.36 24.97
C LEU A 221 -9.95 -5.96 25.60
N THR A 222 -10.26 -4.66 25.63
CA THR A 222 -11.58 -4.17 26.06
C THR A 222 -12.65 -4.54 25.03
N GLU A 223 -12.34 -4.39 23.74
CA GLU A 223 -13.24 -4.75 22.64
C GLU A 223 -13.23 -6.28 22.36
N HIS A 224 -12.08 -6.93 22.55
CA HIS A 224 -11.84 -8.34 22.25
C HIS A 224 -11.23 -9.05 23.47
N PRO A 225 -12.05 -9.39 24.49
CA PRO A 225 -11.54 -10.01 25.71
C PRO A 225 -11.02 -11.43 25.45
N ASP A 226 -9.79 -11.71 25.90
CA ASP A 226 -9.16 -13.04 25.86
C ASP A 226 -8.90 -13.59 27.28
N PRO A 227 -9.91 -14.22 27.92
CA PRO A 227 -9.75 -14.77 29.26
C PRO A 227 -8.89 -16.06 29.29
N ASN A 228 -8.74 -16.75 28.15
CA ASN A 228 -8.11 -18.07 28.08
C ASN A 228 -6.67 -18.03 27.55
N ASN A 229 -6.15 -16.86 27.18
CA ASN A 229 -4.85 -16.68 26.51
C ASN A 229 -4.76 -17.42 25.16
N GLU A 230 -5.87 -17.44 24.41
CA GLU A 230 -5.97 -18.12 23.12
C GLU A 230 -5.33 -17.32 21.98
N ASN A 231 -5.02 -16.03 22.18
CA ASN A 231 -4.38 -15.19 21.16
C ASN A 231 -3.05 -15.77 20.62
N ILE A 232 -2.33 -16.53 21.45
CA ILE A 232 -1.04 -17.15 21.08
C ILE A 232 -1.24 -18.30 20.08
N VAL A 233 -2.40 -18.97 20.10
CA VAL A 233 -2.64 -20.18 19.31
C VAL A 233 -2.78 -19.86 17.81
N GLY A 234 -3.44 -18.75 17.49
CA GLY A 234 -3.69 -18.31 16.11
C GLY A 234 -2.55 -17.50 15.48
N TYR A 235 -1.49 -17.19 16.22
CA TYR A 235 -0.46 -16.27 15.76
C TYR A 235 0.49 -16.94 14.75
N ASN A 236 0.44 -16.47 13.50
CA ASN A 236 1.29 -16.97 12.43
C ASN A 236 2.74 -16.50 12.62
N ASN A 237 3.71 -17.39 12.39
CA ASN A 237 5.14 -17.08 12.50
C ASN A 237 5.94 -17.68 11.33
N LYS A 238 7.04 -17.02 10.94
CA LYS A 238 7.89 -17.40 9.80
C LYS A 238 8.67 -18.69 10.12
N LYS A 239 8.21 -19.82 9.57
CA LYS A 239 8.81 -21.16 9.82
C LYS A 239 10.11 -21.43 9.07
N CYS A 240 10.53 -20.53 8.17
CA CYS A 240 11.81 -20.63 7.47
C CYS A 240 13.03 -20.43 8.39
N TRP A 241 12.88 -19.71 9.50
CA TRP A 241 13.96 -19.48 10.46
C TRP A 241 14.02 -20.57 11.55
N PRO A 242 15.20 -20.84 12.13
CA PRO A 242 15.35 -21.68 13.32
C PRO A 242 14.46 -21.24 14.48
N ARG A 243 14.19 -22.14 15.44
CA ARG A 243 13.35 -21.82 16.62
C ARG A 243 13.91 -20.69 17.47
N ASP A 244 15.24 -20.60 17.57
CA ASP A 244 15.89 -19.58 18.41
C ASP A 244 15.96 -18.20 17.73
N ALA A 245 15.76 -18.15 16.42
CA ALA A 245 15.87 -16.93 15.59
C ALA A 245 14.52 -16.38 15.11
N ARG A 246 13.41 -17.11 15.31
CA ARG A 246 12.06 -16.62 15.02
C ARG A 246 11.50 -15.85 16.20
N MET A 247 10.47 -15.04 15.97
CA MET A 247 9.78 -14.28 17.03
C MET A 247 9.31 -15.23 18.15
N ARG A 248 9.63 -14.87 19.40
CA ARG A 248 9.14 -15.57 20.59
C ARG A 248 7.71 -15.13 20.86
N LEU A 249 6.87 -16.07 21.29
CA LEU A 249 5.45 -15.79 21.53
C LEU A 249 5.22 -15.48 23.02
N MET A 250 5.42 -14.22 23.39
CA MET A 250 5.09 -13.71 24.74
C MET A 250 3.70 -13.08 24.72
N LYS A 251 2.96 -13.16 25.83
CA LYS A 251 1.59 -12.61 25.90
C LYS A 251 1.53 -11.12 25.56
N HIS A 252 2.51 -10.34 26.01
CA HIS A 252 2.59 -8.93 25.69
C HIS A 252 2.78 -8.71 24.18
N ASP A 253 3.84 -9.30 23.60
CA ASP A 253 4.21 -9.15 22.19
C ASP A 253 3.17 -9.68 21.20
N VAL A 254 2.36 -10.66 21.59
CA VAL A 254 1.29 -11.22 20.75
C VAL A 254 0.03 -10.35 20.78
N ASN A 255 -0.23 -9.68 21.90
CA ASN A 255 -1.37 -8.77 22.04
C ASN A 255 -1.09 -7.38 21.47
N LEU A 256 0.19 -6.99 21.37
CA LEU A 256 0.65 -5.77 20.71
C LEU A 256 0.64 -5.94 19.18
#